data_AF-A0A379T8E8-F1
#
_entry.id   AF-A0A379T8E8-F1
#
_cell.length_a   1.000
_cell.length_b   1.000
_cell.length_c   1.000
_cell.angle_alpha   90.00
_cell.angle_beta   90.00
_cell.angle_gamma   90.00
#
_symmetry.space_group_name_H-M   'P 1'
#
loop_
_entity.id
_entity.type
_entity.pdbx_description
1 polymer ?
#
loop_
_entity_poly.entity_id
_entity_poly.type
_entity_poly.pdbx_seq_one_letter_code
_entity_poly.pdbx_strand_id
1 'polypeptide(L)'
;MFDTTHTTDADVVQLANTGFAFFALSVKGIKLQKSNSRFGKNVHVVSMDTAKQKSPYMTEAHMVINNTLKFKERKLSERLVTLLGGDDIARRDARVFSHQVVADDAKDTLFHIDDIHMGLALSILWSIRSAPISERSRQILLGVKGEAQFEQLITTLFRPQILVPVELTV
;
A
#
# COMPACT_ATOMS: atom_id res chain seq x y z
N MET A 1 12.57 22.29 -11.73
CA MET A 1 12.00 23.38 -10.93
C MET A 1 10.57 22.97 -10.61
N PHE A 2 10.14 23.00 -9.35
CA PHE A 2 8.75 22.70 -9.00
C PHE A 2 7.86 23.87 -9.44
N ASP A 3 6.67 23.57 -9.94
CA ASP A 3 5.67 24.59 -10.26
C ASP A 3 5.07 25.13 -8.96
N THR A 4 5.30 26.42 -8.70
CA THR A 4 4.85 27.14 -7.50
C THR A 4 3.61 27.99 -7.77
N THR A 5 3.04 27.94 -8.99
CA THR A 5 1.90 28.78 -9.37
C THR A 5 0.55 28.22 -8.95
N HIS A 6 0.53 27.00 -8.41
CA HIS A 6 -0.69 26.26 -8.07
C HIS A 6 -0.73 25.75 -6.63
N THR A 7 0.26 26.12 -5.82
CA THR A 7 0.36 25.70 -4.41
C THR A 7 0.50 26.96 -3.57
N THR A 8 -0.49 27.28 -2.75
CA THR A 8 -0.42 28.42 -1.82
C THR A 8 0.25 28.00 -0.52
N ASP A 9 0.76 28.97 0.25
CA ASP A 9 1.29 28.69 1.59
C ASP A 9 0.21 28.08 2.50
N ALA A 10 -1.07 28.38 2.27
CA ALA A 10 -2.18 27.75 2.96
C ALA A 10 -2.32 26.26 2.60
N ASP A 11 -2.10 25.86 1.34
CA ASP A 11 -2.08 24.44 0.94
C ASP A 11 -0.92 23.70 1.60
N VAL A 12 0.25 24.35 1.71
CA VAL A 12 1.38 23.78 2.43
C VAL A 12 1.04 23.66 3.92
N VAL A 13 0.50 24.68 4.57
CA VAL A 13 0.23 24.62 6.02
C VAL A 13 -0.93 23.67 6.37
N GLN A 14 -1.98 23.60 5.54
CA GLN A 14 -3.18 22.82 5.83
C GLN A 14 -3.15 21.39 5.28
N LEU A 15 -2.42 21.15 4.18
CA LEU A 15 -2.32 19.84 3.53
C LEU A 15 -0.92 19.24 3.59
N ALA A 16 0.08 19.93 4.16
CA ALA A 16 1.36 19.28 4.41
C ALA A 16 1.18 18.12 5.38
N ASN A 17 1.67 16.99 4.93
CA ASN A 17 1.84 15.78 5.70
C ASN A 17 3.09 15.83 6.61
N THR A 18 3.46 17.01 7.10
CA THR A 18 4.64 17.24 7.96
C THR A 18 4.55 16.52 9.30
N GLY A 19 3.33 16.17 9.76
CA GLY A 19 3.10 15.41 10.99
C GLY A 19 3.28 13.90 10.89
N PHE A 20 3.67 13.35 9.73
CA PHE A 20 3.82 11.90 9.54
C PHE A 20 5.10 11.54 8.79
N ALA A 21 5.83 10.57 9.33
CA ALA A 21 6.86 9.85 8.58
C ALA A 21 6.22 8.73 7.76
N PHE A 22 6.52 8.66 6.46
CA PHE A 22 5.97 7.67 5.54
C PHE A 22 6.93 6.51 5.33
N PHE A 23 6.45 5.29 5.60
CA PHE A 23 7.17 4.06 5.27
C PHE A 23 6.39 3.25 4.25
N ALA A 24 7.11 2.67 3.29
CA ALA A 24 6.58 1.64 2.41
C ALA A 24 6.71 0.28 3.11
N LEU A 25 5.66 -0.54 3.03
CA LEU A 25 5.70 -1.92 3.49
C LEU A 25 6.46 -2.80 2.48
N SER A 26 7.24 -3.77 2.98
CA SER A 26 7.89 -4.81 2.18
C SER A 26 7.84 -6.12 2.94
N VAL A 27 7.69 -7.23 2.22
CA VAL A 27 7.89 -8.57 2.77
C VAL A 27 9.36 -8.76 3.14
N LYS A 28 9.60 -9.34 4.32
CA LYS A 28 10.95 -9.64 4.83
C LYS A 28 11.72 -10.48 3.81
N GLY A 29 13.01 -10.19 3.62
CA GLY A 29 13.88 -10.95 2.71
C GLY A 29 13.79 -10.53 1.25
N ILE A 30 12.84 -9.67 0.86
CA ILE A 30 12.75 -9.17 -0.51
C ILE A 30 13.76 -8.07 -0.77
N LYS A 31 14.53 -8.24 -1.86
CA LYS A 31 15.42 -7.21 -2.37
C LYS A 31 14.60 -6.02 -2.88
N LEU A 32 14.86 -4.85 -2.30
CA LEU A 32 14.26 -3.60 -2.74
C LEU A 32 14.58 -3.34 -4.22
N GLN A 33 13.52 -3.06 -4.99
CA GLN A 33 13.65 -2.79 -6.42
C GLN A 33 14.07 -1.35 -6.74
N LYS A 34 13.85 -0.43 -5.80
CA LYS A 34 14.31 0.96 -5.90
C LYS A 34 15.41 1.18 -4.87
N SER A 35 16.61 1.46 -5.36
CA SER A 35 17.76 1.84 -4.52
C SER A 35 17.85 3.36 -4.31
N ASN A 36 17.03 4.14 -5.01
CA ASN A 36 17.02 5.59 -4.92
C ASN A 36 15.59 6.17 -5.05
N SER A 37 15.45 7.40 -4.58
CA SER A 37 14.25 8.22 -4.66
C SER A 37 14.64 9.65 -5.03
N ARG A 38 13.68 10.46 -5.45
CA ARG A 38 13.86 11.90 -5.60
C ARG A 38 14.31 12.61 -4.31
N PHE A 39 14.12 11.95 -3.16
CA PHE A 39 14.46 12.45 -1.83
C PHE A 39 15.79 11.91 -1.29
N GLY A 40 16.50 11.04 -2.02
CA GLY A 40 17.77 10.51 -1.54
C GLY A 40 18.25 9.26 -2.28
N LYS A 41 19.54 8.93 -2.10
CA LYS A 41 20.22 7.77 -2.70
C LYS A 41 20.31 6.56 -1.77
N ASN A 42 19.87 6.72 -0.52
CA ASN A 42 19.96 5.69 0.51
C ASN A 42 18.56 5.17 0.81
N VAL A 43 18.46 3.86 1.00
CA VAL A 43 17.24 3.21 1.49
C VAL A 43 17.56 2.56 2.82
N HIS A 44 16.73 2.86 3.82
CA HIS A 44 16.84 2.29 5.15
C HIS A 44 15.70 1.29 5.33
N VAL A 45 16.03 0.11 5.82
CA VAL A 45 15.06 -0.96 6.10
C VAL A 45 15.16 -1.28 7.58
N VAL A 46 14.01 -1.36 8.24
CA VAL A 46 13.88 -1.72 9.65
C VAL A 46 12.75 -2.71 9.78
N SER A 47 12.91 -3.75 10.61
CA SER A 47 11.80 -4.62 10.95
C SER A 47 10.82 -3.89 11.87
N MET A 48 9.55 -4.25 11.79
CA MET A 48 8.51 -3.64 12.61
C MET A 48 8.79 -3.82 14.11
N ASP A 49 9.27 -5.00 14.51
CA ASP A 49 9.63 -5.30 15.91
C ASP A 49 10.74 -4.38 16.43
N THR A 50 11.81 -4.20 15.65
CA THR A 50 12.91 -3.31 16.02
C THR A 50 12.46 -1.84 16.02
N ALA A 51 11.56 -1.45 15.11
CA ALA A 51 11.02 -0.10 15.08
C ALA A 51 10.16 0.21 16.33
N LYS A 52 9.28 -0.72 16.73
CA LYS A 52 8.48 -0.63 17.97
C LYS A 52 9.35 -0.53 19.22
N GLN A 53 10.45 -1.28 19.29
CA GLN A 53 11.39 -1.20 20.42
C GLN A 53 12.14 0.13 20.50
N LYS A 54 12.41 0.77 19.35
CA LYS A 54 13.23 1.99 19.27
C LYS A 54 12.42 3.28 19.41
N SER A 55 11.11 3.24 19.21
CA SER A 55 10.28 4.44 19.22
C SER A 55 8.89 4.13 19.81
N PRO A 56 8.47 4.84 20.87
CA PRO A 56 7.12 4.71 21.39
C PRO A 56 6.06 5.14 20.36
N TYR A 57 6.39 6.06 19.44
CA TYR A 57 5.46 6.46 18.39
C TYR A 57 5.14 5.33 17.39
N MET A 58 6.03 4.35 17.25
CA MET A 58 5.77 3.19 16.41
C MET A 58 4.75 2.22 17.02
N THR A 59 4.48 2.28 18.33
CA THR A 59 3.43 1.46 18.94
C THR A 59 2.05 1.98 18.61
N GLU A 60 1.92 3.29 18.37
CA GLU A 60 0.67 3.97 17.97
C GLU A 60 0.58 4.21 16.46
N ALA A 61 1.46 3.58 15.68
CA ALA A 61 1.46 3.72 14.24
C ALA A 61 0.25 3.01 13.61
N HIS A 62 -0.11 3.44 12.41
CA HIS A 62 -1.21 2.87 11.65
C HIS A 62 -0.77 2.53 10.24
N MET A 63 -1.31 1.46 9.66
CA MET A 63 -1.23 1.20 8.23
C MET A 63 -2.49 1.73 7.54
N VAL A 64 -2.31 2.41 6.42
CA VAL A 64 -3.40 2.63 5.46
C VAL A 64 -3.14 1.78 4.22
N ILE A 65 -4.11 0.96 3.83
CA ILE A 65 -3.96 0.02 2.69
C ILE A 65 -3.85 0.76 1.35
N ASN A 66 -4.49 1.91 1.21
CA ASN A 66 -4.42 2.78 0.04
C ASN A 66 -4.28 4.25 0.46
N ASN A 67 -4.18 5.16 -0.51
CA ASN A 67 -4.13 6.59 -0.19
C ASN A 67 -5.44 7.01 0.51
N THR A 68 -5.34 7.63 1.69
CA THR A 68 -6.48 8.09 2.50
C THR A 68 -7.39 9.09 1.79
N LEU A 69 -6.89 9.86 0.82
CA LEU A 69 -7.69 10.78 0.01
C LEU A 69 -8.32 10.11 -1.22
N LYS A 70 -7.84 8.92 -1.57
CA LYS A 70 -8.32 8.11 -2.71
C LYS A 70 -8.61 6.68 -2.29
N PHE A 71 -9.22 6.53 -1.11
CA PHE A 71 -9.42 5.25 -0.44
C PHE A 71 -10.37 4.32 -1.20
N LYS A 72 -11.23 4.87 -2.07
CA LYS A 72 -12.11 4.10 -2.96
C LYS A 72 -11.38 3.55 -4.19
N GLU A 73 -10.34 4.22 -4.65
CA GLU A 73 -9.69 3.95 -5.94
C GLU A 73 -8.51 2.99 -5.79
N ARG A 74 -8.35 2.11 -6.78
CA ARG A 74 -7.14 1.29 -6.94
C ARG A 74 -6.34 1.77 -8.13
N LYS A 75 -5.03 1.96 -7.94
CA LYS A 75 -4.10 2.16 -9.07
C LYS A 75 -3.77 0.82 -9.70
N LEU A 76 -4.18 0.64 -10.95
CA LEU A 76 -3.83 -0.54 -11.73
C LEU A 76 -2.31 -0.61 -11.94
N SER A 77 -1.78 -1.82 -11.93
CA SER A 77 -0.37 -2.09 -12.17
C SER A 77 -0.26 -3.16 -13.26
N GLU A 78 0.54 -2.90 -14.29
CA GLU A 78 0.87 -3.90 -15.33
C GLU A 78 1.46 -5.19 -14.73
N ARG A 79 2.05 -5.09 -13.55
CA ARG A 79 2.56 -6.27 -12.81
C ARG A 79 1.46 -7.23 -12.38
N LEU A 80 0.22 -6.77 -12.25
CA LEU A 80 -0.92 -7.66 -11.99
C LEU A 80 -1.23 -8.50 -13.23
N VAL A 81 -1.18 -7.90 -14.41
CA VAL A 81 -1.35 -8.61 -15.69
C VAL A 81 -0.27 -9.68 -15.84
N THR A 82 0.99 -9.35 -15.51
CA THR A 82 2.09 -10.33 -15.50
C THR A 82 1.85 -11.45 -14.49
N LEU A 83 1.41 -11.12 -13.27
CA LEU A 83 1.12 -12.13 -12.23
C LEU A 83 0.04 -13.11 -12.67
N LEU A 84 -0.94 -12.65 -13.45
CA LEU A 84 -2.05 -13.44 -13.97
C LEU A 84 -1.73 -14.23 -15.26
N GLY A 85 -0.53 -14.06 -15.82
CA GLY A 85 -0.05 -14.82 -16.99
C GLY A 85 0.09 -14.02 -18.28
N GLY A 86 -0.21 -12.71 -18.29
CA GLY A 86 0.11 -11.81 -19.41
C GLY A 86 -0.79 -11.86 -20.64
N ASP A 87 -1.75 -12.78 -20.69
CA ASP A 87 -2.69 -12.93 -21.80
C ASP A 87 -3.88 -11.94 -21.75
N ASP A 88 -4.76 -12.00 -22.74
CA ASP A 88 -5.91 -11.08 -22.81
C ASP A 88 -6.93 -11.30 -21.69
N ILE A 89 -7.03 -12.53 -21.15
CA ILE A 89 -7.85 -12.83 -19.96
C ILE A 89 -7.25 -12.12 -18.75
N ALA A 90 -5.94 -12.23 -18.54
CA ALA A 90 -5.22 -11.54 -17.47
C ALA A 90 -5.41 -10.02 -17.55
N ARG A 91 -5.37 -9.42 -18.75
CA ARG A 91 -5.63 -7.97 -18.94
C ARG A 91 -7.06 -7.58 -18.62
N ARG A 92 -8.04 -8.40 -19.02
CA ARG A 92 -9.46 -8.16 -18.72
C ARG A 92 -9.70 -8.25 -17.22
N ASP A 93 -9.22 -9.30 -16.59
CA ASP A 93 -9.43 -9.58 -15.18
C ASP A 93 -8.66 -8.57 -14.29
N ALA A 94 -7.46 -8.14 -14.68
CA ALA A 94 -6.75 -7.06 -14.01
C ALA A 94 -7.58 -5.76 -14.00
N ARG A 95 -8.21 -5.42 -15.13
CA ARG A 95 -9.08 -4.23 -15.26
C ARG A 95 -10.32 -4.28 -14.39
N VAL A 96 -10.80 -5.46 -13.97
CA VAL A 96 -11.89 -5.55 -13.00
C VAL A 96 -11.50 -4.86 -11.68
N PHE A 97 -10.26 -5.04 -11.25
CA PHE A 97 -9.79 -4.49 -9.98
C PHE A 97 -9.66 -2.96 -9.97
N SER A 98 -9.56 -2.27 -11.11
CA SER A 98 -9.59 -0.78 -11.12
C SER A 98 -10.98 -0.21 -10.89
N HIS A 99 -12.03 -1.00 -11.12
CA HIS A 99 -13.42 -0.59 -10.92
C HIS A 99 -13.97 -1.05 -9.57
N GLN A 100 -13.25 -1.93 -8.87
CA GLN A 100 -13.60 -2.37 -7.53
C GLN A 100 -13.36 -1.23 -6.54
N VAL A 101 -14.41 -0.84 -5.81
CA VAL A 101 -14.30 0.06 -4.67
C VAL A 101 -13.52 -0.66 -3.57
N VAL A 102 -12.45 -0.06 -3.06
CA VAL A 102 -11.61 -0.71 -2.03
C VAL A 102 -12.24 -0.62 -0.65
N ALA A 103 -12.89 0.51 -0.34
CA ALA A 103 -13.61 0.77 0.90
C ALA A 103 -14.66 1.86 0.69
N ASP A 104 -15.73 1.84 1.48
CA ASP A 104 -16.78 2.86 1.43
C ASP A 104 -16.42 4.13 2.21
N ASP A 105 -15.66 3.97 3.31
CA ASP A 105 -15.08 5.04 4.11
C ASP A 105 -13.56 4.90 4.26
N ALA A 106 -12.86 6.03 4.45
CA ALA A 106 -11.40 6.04 4.63
C ALA A 106 -10.94 5.23 5.85
N LYS A 107 -11.73 5.27 6.95
CA LYS A 107 -11.45 4.54 8.19
C LYS A 107 -11.36 3.02 8.00
N ASP A 108 -12.06 2.47 7.02
CA ASP A 108 -12.08 1.03 6.75
C ASP A 108 -10.79 0.55 6.06
N THR A 109 -9.93 1.49 5.65
CA THR A 109 -8.61 1.21 5.09
C THR A 109 -7.48 1.37 6.10
N LEU A 110 -7.80 1.82 7.33
CA LEU A 110 -6.87 2.12 8.40
C LEU A 110 -6.82 0.96 9.40
N PHE A 111 -5.62 0.52 9.74
CA PHE A 111 -5.38 -0.55 10.70
C PHE A 111 -4.32 -0.13 11.69
N HIS A 112 -4.51 -0.46 12.97
CA HIS A 112 -3.46 -0.29 13.97
C HIS A 112 -2.24 -1.15 13.62
N ILE A 113 -1.04 -0.75 14.05
CA ILE A 113 0.21 -1.47 13.75
C ILE A 113 0.19 -2.95 14.17
N ASP A 114 -0.59 -3.29 15.18
CA ASP A 114 -0.74 -4.67 15.68
C ASP A 114 -1.66 -5.53 14.81
N ASP A 115 -2.57 -4.89 14.06
CA ASP A 115 -3.57 -5.56 13.24
C ASP A 115 -3.19 -5.62 11.75
N ILE A 116 -1.99 -5.14 11.38
CA ILE A 116 -1.54 -5.03 9.98
C ILE A 116 -1.69 -6.35 9.22
N HIS A 117 -1.24 -7.46 9.81
CA HIS A 117 -1.30 -8.76 9.14
C HIS A 117 -2.74 -9.19 8.87
N MET A 118 -3.62 -9.03 9.86
CA MET A 118 -5.04 -9.39 9.74
C MET A 118 -5.75 -8.49 8.73
N GLY A 119 -5.58 -7.18 8.87
CA GLY A 119 -6.18 -6.18 7.98
C GLY A 119 -5.78 -6.38 6.52
N LEU A 120 -4.48 -6.61 6.27
CA LEU A 120 -3.97 -6.86 4.93
C LEU A 120 -4.51 -8.18 4.36
N ALA A 121 -4.47 -9.26 5.13
CA ALA A 121 -4.94 -10.57 4.68
C ALA A 121 -6.43 -10.56 4.33
N LEU A 122 -7.27 -9.98 5.20
CA LEU A 122 -8.70 -9.84 4.96
C LEU A 122 -8.99 -8.96 3.74
N SER A 123 -8.26 -7.86 3.57
CA SER A 123 -8.44 -6.96 2.43
C SER A 123 -8.07 -7.61 1.10
N ILE A 124 -6.98 -8.39 1.08
CA ILE A 124 -6.58 -9.21 -0.08
C ILE A 124 -7.69 -10.23 -0.39
N LEU A 125 -8.11 -11.01 0.60
CA LEU A 125 -9.13 -12.05 0.42
C LEU A 125 -10.45 -11.46 -0.07
N TRP A 126 -10.91 -10.38 0.55
CA TRP A 126 -12.13 -9.69 0.15
C TRP A 126 -12.03 -9.21 -1.29
N SER A 127 -10.92 -8.53 -1.64
CA SER A 127 -10.70 -8.02 -3.01
C SER A 127 -10.76 -9.13 -4.05
N ILE A 128 -10.04 -10.23 -3.81
CA ILE A 128 -9.99 -11.35 -4.76
C ILE A 128 -11.37 -12.04 -4.85
N ARG A 129 -12.04 -12.25 -3.70
CA ARG A 129 -13.30 -13.00 -3.64
C ARG A 129 -14.48 -12.22 -4.22
N SER A 130 -14.57 -10.92 -3.99
CA SER A 130 -15.67 -10.10 -4.49
C SER A 130 -15.49 -9.66 -5.95
N ALA A 131 -14.27 -9.74 -6.50
CA ALA A 131 -14.03 -9.38 -7.88
C ALA A 131 -14.66 -10.37 -8.87
N PRO A 132 -15.41 -9.90 -9.89
CA PRO A 132 -15.95 -10.73 -10.97
C PRO A 132 -14.85 -11.09 -12.00
N ILE A 133 -13.85 -11.83 -11.55
CA ILE A 133 -12.73 -12.35 -12.37
C ILE A 133 -12.94 -13.82 -12.70
N SER A 134 -12.18 -14.32 -13.69
CA SER A 134 -12.18 -15.74 -14.04
C SER A 134 -11.69 -16.61 -12.88
N GLU A 135 -12.19 -17.85 -12.84
CA GLU A 135 -11.77 -18.82 -11.82
C GLU A 135 -10.27 -19.14 -11.90
N ARG A 136 -9.72 -19.16 -13.12
CA ARG A 136 -8.26 -19.28 -13.34
C ARG A 136 -7.50 -18.16 -12.61
N SER A 137 -7.86 -16.90 -12.83
CA SER A 137 -7.19 -15.77 -12.18
C SER A 137 -7.39 -15.79 -10.67
N ARG A 138 -8.58 -16.18 -10.19
CA ARG A 138 -8.86 -16.34 -8.76
C ARG A 138 -7.94 -17.39 -8.12
N GLN A 139 -7.77 -18.54 -8.75
CA GLN A 139 -6.88 -19.61 -8.27
C GLN A 139 -5.41 -19.18 -8.27
N ILE A 140 -4.96 -18.44 -9.28
CA ILE A 140 -3.60 -17.88 -9.30
C ILE A 140 -3.36 -16.96 -8.12
N LEU A 141 -4.28 -16.01 -7.86
CA LEU A 141 -4.11 -15.01 -6.81
C LEU A 141 -4.21 -15.62 -5.40
N LEU A 142 -5.14 -16.56 -5.17
CA LEU A 142 -5.27 -17.28 -3.89
C LEU A 142 -4.19 -18.35 -3.70
N GLY A 143 -3.56 -18.80 -4.79
CA GLY A 143 -2.51 -19.81 -4.80
C GLY A 143 -1.09 -19.27 -4.65
N VAL A 144 -0.92 -17.97 -4.40
CA VAL A 144 0.39 -17.35 -4.15
C VAL A 144 1.02 -17.94 -2.89
N LYS A 145 2.24 -18.48 -2.99
CA LYS A 145 2.96 -19.11 -1.86
C LYS A 145 4.33 -18.50 -1.56
N GLY A 146 4.97 -17.86 -2.53
CA GLY A 146 6.31 -17.29 -2.37
C GLY A 146 6.28 -15.84 -1.87
N GLU A 147 7.26 -15.46 -1.04
CA GLU A 147 7.42 -14.09 -0.53
C GLU A 147 7.44 -13.04 -1.64
N ALA A 148 8.14 -13.30 -2.75
CA ALA A 148 8.24 -12.36 -3.86
C ALA A 148 6.92 -12.20 -4.62
N GLN A 149 6.16 -13.30 -4.77
CA GLN A 149 4.84 -13.26 -5.38
C GLN A 149 3.83 -12.58 -4.46
N PHE A 150 3.97 -12.74 -3.14
CA PHE A 150 3.14 -12.10 -2.14
C PHE A 150 3.40 -10.58 -2.08
N GLU A 151 4.67 -10.17 -2.12
CA GLU A 151 5.07 -8.76 -2.29
C GLU A 151 4.47 -8.18 -3.57
N GLN A 152 4.56 -8.92 -4.68
CA GLN A 152 3.96 -8.50 -5.95
C GLN A 152 2.43 -8.39 -5.82
N LEU A 153 1.76 -9.33 -5.16
CA LEU A 153 0.31 -9.28 -4.93
C LEU A 153 -0.08 -8.05 -4.12
N ILE A 154 0.60 -7.78 -3.00
CA ILE A 154 0.34 -6.61 -2.15
C ILE A 154 0.53 -5.33 -2.96
N THR A 155 1.69 -5.16 -3.61
CA THR A 155 2.05 -3.92 -4.30
C THR A 155 1.29 -3.69 -5.60
N THR A 156 0.61 -4.71 -6.13
CA THR A 156 -0.26 -4.61 -7.31
C THR A 156 -1.71 -4.31 -6.96
N LEU A 157 -2.21 -4.90 -5.88
CA LEU A 157 -3.57 -4.64 -5.40
C LEU A 157 -3.63 -3.38 -4.54
N PHE A 158 -2.57 -3.04 -3.83
CA PHE A 158 -2.62 -2.00 -2.80
C PHE A 158 -1.35 -1.16 -2.81
N ARG A 159 -1.40 -0.04 -2.08
CA ARG A 159 -0.25 0.80 -1.80
C ARG A 159 -0.19 1.08 -0.31
N PRO A 160 0.07 0.06 0.51
CA PRO A 160 0.09 0.21 1.94
C PRO A 160 1.16 1.22 2.36
N GLN A 161 0.78 2.09 3.29
CA GLN A 161 1.67 3.10 3.89
C GLN A 161 1.57 2.97 5.40
N ILE A 162 2.70 3.03 6.09
CA ILE A 162 2.72 3.17 7.54
C ILE A 162 2.79 4.66 7.87
N LEU A 163 1.82 5.09 8.66
CA LEU A 163 1.68 6.41 9.24
C LEU A 163 2.15 6.34 10.70
N VAL A 164 3.22 7.07 11.00
CA VAL A 164 3.76 7.17 12.35
C VAL A 164 3.45 8.56 12.88
N PRO A 165 2.73 8.70 14.00
CA PRO A 165 2.45 10.00 14.57
C PRO A 165 3.76 10.68 14.96
N VAL A 166 3.94 11.92 14.54
CA VAL A 166 4.98 12.80 15.09
C VAL A 166 4.37 13.54 16.27
N GLU A 167 5.18 13.78 17.30
CA GLU A 167 4.83 14.58 18.48
C GLU A 167 4.06 15.83 18.06
N LEU A 168 2.80 15.96 18.53
CA LEU A 168 2.10 17.23 18.50
C LEU A 168 2.83 18.12 19.50
N THR A 169 3.70 18.98 18.99
CA THR A 169 4.18 20.13 19.77
C THR A 169 2.97 21.03 19.97
N VAL A 170 2.33 20.89 21.13
CA VAL A 170 1.29 21.82 21.61
C VAL A 170 1.96 23.07 22.15
#